data_AF-A0A7X7PY77-F1
#
_entry.id   AF-A0A7X7PY77-F1
#
_cell.length_a   1.000
_cell.length_b   1.000
_cell.length_c   1.000
_cell.angle_alpha   90.00
_cell.angle_beta   90.00
_cell.angle_gamma   90.00
#
_symmetry.space_group_name_H-M   'P 1'
#
loop_
_entity.id
_entity.type
_entity.pdbx_description
1 polymer ?
#
loop_
_entity_poly.entity_id
_entity_poly.type
_entity_poly.pdbx_seq_one_letter_code
_entity_poly.pdbx_strand_id
1 'polypeptide(L)'
;MPELAPISASERIDILDTTRGVAVLGILLMNIAGFGLPYAYEDPTNWGGHEGKNLIAWRVSSLFFEGTMRGLFTLLFGAGVILFLQRHRLR
;
A
#
# COMPACT_ATOMS: atom_id res chain seq x y z
N MET A 1 -10.99 8.55 32.59
CA MET A 1 -10.20 8.57 31.34
C MET A 1 -11.21 8.58 30.20
N PRO A 2 -11.11 9.45 29.19
CA PRO A 2 -12.05 9.42 28.06
C PRO A 2 -11.99 8.03 27.41
N GLU A 3 -13.14 7.42 27.21
CA GLU A 3 -13.25 6.08 26.64
C GLU A 3 -12.82 6.12 25.16
N LEU A 4 -11.79 5.33 24.81
CA LEU A 4 -11.31 5.19 23.44
C LEU A 4 -12.28 4.30 22.66
N ALA A 5 -13.46 4.84 22.35
CA ALA A 5 -14.47 4.14 21.58
C ALA A 5 -14.21 4.27 20.06
N PRO A 6 -14.47 3.20 19.27
CA PRO A 6 -14.42 3.26 17.82
C PRO A 6 -15.29 4.39 17.24
N ILE A 7 -14.90 4.94 16.09
CA ILE A 7 -15.74 5.89 15.34
C ILE A 7 -17.05 5.22 14.92
N SER A 8 -18.15 5.97 15.02
CA SER A 8 -19.45 5.50 14.53
C SER A 8 -19.38 5.27 13.01
N ALA A 9 -20.16 4.32 12.49
CA ALA A 9 -20.18 4.04 11.04
C ALA A 9 -20.54 5.29 10.21
N SER A 10 -21.35 6.20 10.75
CA SER A 10 -21.73 7.46 10.11
C SER A 10 -20.59 8.49 10.00
N GLU A 11 -19.54 8.35 10.80
CA GLU A 11 -18.36 9.25 10.81
C GLU A 11 -17.23 8.72 9.92
N ARG A 12 -17.40 7.52 9.32
CA ARG A 12 -16.39 6.88 8.47
C ARG A 12 -16.41 7.46 7.06
N ILE A 13 -15.23 7.51 6.46
CA ILE A 13 -15.04 7.92 5.08
C ILE A 13 -14.78 6.66 4.25
N ASP A 14 -15.81 6.14 3.58
CA ASP A 14 -15.77 4.85 2.87
C ASP A 14 -14.67 4.81 1.79
N ILE A 15 -14.47 5.92 1.08
CA ILE A 15 -13.40 6.04 0.07
C ILE A 15 -12.03 5.91 0.72
N LEU A 16 -11.82 6.49 1.90
CA LEU A 16 -10.53 6.44 2.61
C LEU A 16 -10.24 5.02 3.08
N ASP A 17 -11.25 4.34 3.64
CA ASP A 17 -11.12 2.97 4.12
C ASP A 17 -10.86 2.00 2.96
N THR A 18 -11.57 2.16 1.83
CA THR A 18 -11.37 1.33 0.63
C THR A 18 -9.97 1.54 0.05
N THR A 19 -9.52 2.79 -0.08
CA THR A 19 -8.20 3.10 -0.67
C THR A 19 -7.06 2.59 0.22
N ARG A 20 -7.23 2.60 1.56
CA ARG A 20 -6.30 1.95 2.49
C ARG A 20 -6.22 0.45 2.26
N GLY A 21 -7.37 -0.23 2.09
CA GLY A 21 -7.40 -1.65 1.75
C GLY A 21 -6.63 -1.96 0.47
N VAL A 22 -6.86 -1.17 -0.59
CA VAL A 22 -6.13 -1.31 -1.86
C VAL A 22 -4.62 -1.12 -1.70
N ALA A 23 -4.20 -0.10 -0.94
CA ALA A 23 -2.78 0.14 -0.67
C ALA A 23 -2.12 -1.03 0.08
N VAL A 24 -2.81 -1.59 1.08
CA VAL A 24 -2.32 -2.76 1.84
C VAL A 24 -2.22 -4.00 0.94
N LEU A 25 -3.21 -4.24 0.07
CA LEU A 25 -3.15 -5.34 -0.90
C LEU A 25 -1.99 -5.17 -1.90
N GLY A 26 -1.73 -3.93 -2.34
CA GLY A 26 -0.59 -3.60 -3.17
C GLY A 26 0.75 -3.92 -2.49
N ILE A 27 0.91 -3.51 -1.22
CA ILE A 27 2.11 -3.83 -0.42
C ILE A 27 2.25 -5.33 -0.16
N LEU A 28 1.14 -6.05 0.05
CA LEU A 28 1.17 -7.51 0.21
C LEU A 28 1.73 -8.19 -1.04
N LEU A 29 1.26 -7.79 -2.23
CA LEU A 29 1.73 -8.34 -3.50
C LEU A 29 3.24 -8.13 -3.70
N MET A 30 3.74 -6.97 -3.29
CA MET A 30 5.17 -6.66 -3.28
C MET A 30 5.96 -7.59 -2.36
N ASN A 31 5.47 -7.81 -1.14
CA ASN A 31 6.13 -8.70 -0.18
C ASN A 31 6.16 -10.15 -0.69
N ILE A 32 5.08 -10.62 -1.32
CA ILE A 32 5.05 -11.97 -1.91
C ILE A 32 6.14 -12.11 -3.00
N ALA A 33 6.26 -11.15 -3.90
CA ALA A 33 7.31 -11.17 -4.93
C ALA A 33 8.73 -11.07 -4.32
N GLY A 34 8.91 -10.23 -3.28
CA GLY A 34 10.19 -10.04 -2.60
C GLY A 34 10.65 -11.27 -1.82
N PHE A 35 9.74 -11.98 -1.15
CA PHE A 35 10.06 -13.22 -0.43
C PHE A 35 10.13 -14.43 -1.36
N GLY A 36 9.36 -14.45 -2.45
CA GLY A 36 9.28 -15.57 -3.40
C GLY A 36 10.44 -15.62 -4.39
N LEU A 37 11.07 -14.48 -4.71
CA LEU A 37 12.23 -14.41 -5.60
C LEU A 37 13.38 -13.59 -4.98
N PRO A 38 14.29 -14.22 -4.22
CA PRO A 38 15.45 -13.53 -3.71
C PRO A 38 16.34 -13.06 -4.88
N TYR A 39 16.75 -11.80 -4.85
CA TYR A 39 17.62 -11.14 -5.85
C TYR A 39 17.04 -10.92 -7.27
N ALA A 40 15.80 -11.37 -7.57
CA ALA A 40 15.12 -11.05 -8.83
C ALA A 40 14.30 -9.75 -8.78
N TYR A 41 14.19 -9.18 -7.58
CA TYR A 41 13.43 -7.96 -7.32
C TYR A 41 14.13 -6.72 -7.91
N GLU A 42 15.45 -6.67 -7.79
CA GLU A 42 16.29 -5.57 -8.30
C GLU A 42 16.84 -5.88 -9.69
N ASP A 43 17.11 -7.16 -9.99
CA ASP A 43 17.69 -7.58 -11.26
C ASP A 43 16.89 -8.75 -11.89
N PRO A 44 16.11 -8.51 -12.97
CA PRO A 44 15.31 -9.54 -13.63
C PRO A 44 16.18 -10.65 -14.27
N THR A 45 17.49 -10.45 -14.36
CA THR A 45 18.46 -11.40 -14.93
C THR A 45 18.75 -12.58 -14.00
N ASN A 46 18.63 -12.40 -12.68
CA ASN A 46 19.08 -13.39 -11.69
C ASN A 46 18.23 -14.66 -11.61
N TRP A 47 16.98 -14.64 -12.11
CA TRP A 47 16.07 -15.80 -12.03
C TRP A 47 15.41 -16.15 -13.37
N GLY A 48 16.06 -15.81 -14.49
CA GLY A 48 15.56 -16.17 -15.82
C GLY A 48 14.36 -15.35 -16.31
N GLY A 49 14.13 -14.16 -15.74
CA GLY A 49 13.11 -13.21 -16.17
C GLY A 49 13.47 -12.42 -17.44
N HIS A 50 14.52 -12.82 -18.17
CA HIS A 50 15.06 -12.06 -19.29
C HIS A 50 14.22 -12.14 -20.57
N GLU A 51 13.19 -12.99 -20.62
CA GLU A 51 12.42 -13.27 -21.84
C GLU A 51 10.90 -13.14 -21.68
N GLY A 52 10.29 -12.47 -22.65
CA GLY A 52 8.85 -12.51 -22.94
C GLY A 52 7.93 -11.98 -21.85
N LYS A 53 6.92 -12.79 -21.49
CA LYS A 53 5.80 -12.43 -20.61
C LYS A 53 6.24 -12.14 -19.16
N ASN A 54 7.33 -12.76 -18.72
CA ASN A 54 7.89 -12.55 -17.37
C ASN A 54 8.50 -11.15 -17.21
N LEU A 55 9.15 -10.63 -18.26
CA LEU A 55 9.70 -9.28 -18.26
C LEU A 55 8.59 -8.20 -18.20
N ILE A 56 7.47 -8.44 -18.89
CA ILE A 56 6.30 -7.54 -18.85
C ILE A 56 5.68 -7.55 -17.46
N ALA A 57 5.49 -8.74 -16.87
CA ALA A 57 4.97 -8.86 -15.51
C ALA A 57 5.90 -8.15 -14.51
N TRP A 58 7.22 -8.35 -14.61
CA TRP A 58 8.22 -7.66 -13.79
C TRP A 58 8.15 -6.14 -13.96
N ARG A 59 8.14 -5.63 -15.20
CA ARG A 59 8.04 -4.18 -15.47
C ARG A 59 6.76 -3.56 -14.92
N VAL A 60 5.61 -4.22 -15.10
CA VAL A 60 4.34 -3.72 -14.56
C VAL A 60 4.36 -3.71 -13.03
N SER A 61 4.92 -4.75 -12.43
CA SER A 61 5.08 -4.86 -10.96
C SER A 61 5.99 -3.76 -10.42
N SER A 62 7.18 -3.58 -11.01
CA SER A 62 8.15 -2.58 -10.59
C SER A 62 7.70 -1.14 -10.85
N LEU A 63 7.06 -0.84 -11.99
CA LEU A 63 6.58 0.52 -12.24
C LEU A 63 5.34 0.88 -11.40
N PHE A 64 4.32 0.01 -11.40
CA PHE A 64 3.02 0.36 -10.84
C PHE A 64 2.84 -0.05 -9.38
N PHE A 65 3.52 -1.09 -8.90
CA PHE A 65 3.34 -1.53 -7.52
C PHE A 65 4.46 -1.00 -6.62
N GLU A 66 5.71 -0.98 -7.10
CA GLU A 66 6.88 -0.55 -6.31
C GLU A 66 6.81 0.92 -5.91
N GLY A 67 6.59 1.80 -6.86
CA GLY A 67 6.49 3.24 -6.56
C GLY A 67 5.12 3.62 -6.01
N THR A 68 4.06 3.25 -6.71
CA THR A 68 2.73 3.79 -6.47
C THR A 68 2.10 3.30 -5.18
N MET A 69 2.26 2.02 -4.80
CA MET A 69 1.60 1.50 -3.59
C MET A 69 2.26 2.03 -2.31
N ARG A 70 3.59 2.17 -2.29
CA ARG A 70 4.31 2.84 -1.19
C ARG A 70 3.94 4.31 -1.09
N GLY A 71 3.88 5.02 -2.22
CA GLY A 71 3.44 6.42 -2.25
C GLY A 71 2.00 6.60 -1.75
N LEU A 72 1.08 5.76 -2.24
CA LEU A 72 -0.32 5.77 -1.85
C LEU A 72 -0.49 5.47 -0.35
N PHE A 73 0.23 4.48 0.18
CA PHE A 73 0.20 4.15 1.60
C PHE A 73 0.66 5.33 2.47
N THR A 74 1.79 5.97 2.11
CA THR A 74 2.31 7.14 2.85
C THR A 74 1.33 8.31 2.83
N LEU A 75 0.71 8.60 1.67
CA LEU A 75 -0.30 9.66 1.55
C LEU A 75 -1.54 9.39 2.41
N LEU A 76 -2.07 8.16 2.37
CA LEU A 76 -3.24 7.76 3.15
C LEU A 76 -2.97 7.70 4.65
N PHE A 77 -1.75 7.33 5.03
CA PHE A 77 -1.29 7.39 6.41
C PHE A 77 -1.26 8.85 6.88
N GLY A 78 -0.65 9.75 6.11
CA GLY A 78 -0.63 11.19 6.41
C GLY A 78 -2.04 11.79 6.53
N ALA A 79 -2.93 11.51 5.57
CA ALA A 79 -4.32 11.93 5.63
C ALA A 79 -5.05 11.39 6.87
N GLY A 80 -4.75 10.14 7.26
CA GLY A 80 -5.27 9.53 8.48
C GLY A 80 -4.85 10.26 9.76
N VAL A 81 -3.58 10.65 9.86
CA VAL A 81 -3.05 11.42 10.99
C VAL A 81 -3.72 12.79 11.07
N ILE A 82 -3.92 13.47 9.93
CA ILE A 82 -4.59 14.78 9.90
C ILE A 82 -6.04 14.66 10.40
N LEU A 83 -6.80 13.67 9.92
CA LEU A 83 -8.16 13.39 10.39
C LEU A 83 -8.21 13.11 11.89
N PHE A 84 -7.25 12.32 12.39
CA PHE A 84 -7.13 12.02 13.81
C PHE A 84 -6.87 13.29 14.65
N LEU A 85 -5.95 14.15 14.23
CA LEU A 85 -5.64 15.41 14.91
C LEU A 85 -6.80 16.41 14.85
N GLN A 86 -7.48 16.53 13.71
CA GLN A 86 -8.66 17.39 13.57
C GLN A 86 -9.77 17.00 14.54
N ARG A 87 -10.02 15.69 14.69
CA ARG A 87 -10.99 15.17 15.66
C ARG A 87 -10.63 15.53 17.10
N HIS A 88 -9.35 15.41 17.45
CA HIS A 88 -8.86 15.78 18.79
C HIS A 88 -8.93 17.28 19.05
N ARG A 89 -8.87 18.13 18.03
CA ARG A 89 -9.02 19.59 18.16
C ARG A 89 -10.48 20.04 18.27
N LEU A 90 -11.40 19.28 17.70
CA LEU A 90 -12.84 19.58 17.70
C LEU A 90 -13.58 19.04 18.94
N ARG A 91 -12.88 18.31 19.81
CA ARG A 91 -13.35 17.85 21.13
C ARG A 91 -12.66 18.64 22.23
#